data_AF-A0A1B4V1X5-F1
#
_entry.id   AF-A0A1B4V1X5-F1
#
_cell.length_a   1.000
_cell.length_b   1.000
_cell.length_c   1.000
_cell.angle_alpha   90.00
_cell.angle_beta   90.00
_cell.angle_gamma   90.00
#
_symmetry.space_group_name_H-M   'P 1'
#
loop_
_entity.id
_entity.type
_entity.pdbx_description
1 polymer ?
#
loop_
_entity_poly.entity_id
_entity_poly.type
_entity_poly.pdbx_seq_one_letter_code
_entity_poly.pdbx_strand_id
1 'polypeptide(L)'
;MQERNVRDEWPVLIAAMRNAMERQLSPRGQAVQVLARHWMDLLRRTAVEAPELLHEYDGTRRLEPGCPSTGGIDIEMLDFLSAALWAKHLTPDESNRLRTNGPRQREWPRVLYALREEMNRGASAASPAVQALLRQWESGLDELTAGDLELRHKWMTAVRSDPALLTGSGVDTRLHNYLRRARLAKEGWAA
;
A
#
# COMPACT_ATOMS: atom_id res chain seq x y z
N MET A 1 -9.82 28.82 -17.84
CA MET A 1 -9.60 27.40 -17.49
C MET A 1 -9.59 27.34 -15.99
N GLN A 2 -10.62 26.79 -15.35
CA GLN A 2 -10.59 26.57 -13.90
C GLN A 2 -9.57 25.47 -13.65
N GLU A 3 -8.43 25.78 -13.02
CA GLU A 3 -7.60 24.74 -12.41
C GLU A 3 -8.49 24.06 -11.37
N ARG A 4 -8.88 22.80 -11.63
CA ARG A 4 -9.61 22.02 -10.64
C ARG A 4 -8.66 21.80 -9.47
N ASN A 5 -9.12 22.18 -8.28
CA ASN A 5 -8.38 21.94 -7.05
C ASN A 5 -8.35 20.42 -6.81
N VAL A 6 -7.24 19.88 -6.28
CA VAL A 6 -7.13 18.47 -5.89
C VAL A 6 -8.34 18.00 -5.04
N ARG A 7 -8.91 18.88 -4.22
CA ARG A 7 -10.12 18.63 -3.41
C ARG A 7 -11.35 18.27 -4.23
N ASP A 8 -11.53 18.87 -5.39
CA ASP A 8 -12.69 18.64 -6.27
C ASP A 8 -12.47 17.44 -7.20
N GLU A 9 -11.21 17.07 -7.45
CA GLU A 9 -10.85 15.94 -8.31
C GLU A 9 -11.04 14.59 -7.60
N TRP A 10 -10.79 14.53 -6.27
CA TRP A 10 -10.91 13.30 -5.49
C TRP A 10 -12.30 12.65 -5.56
N PRO A 11 -13.42 13.37 -5.29
CA PRO A 11 -14.76 12.77 -5.37
C PRO A 11 -15.08 12.20 -6.76
N VAL A 12 -14.61 12.86 -7.82
CA VAL A 12 -14.80 12.41 -9.21
C VAL A 12 -14.05 11.12 -9.47
N LEU A 13 -12.79 11.04 -9.02
CA LEU A 13 -11.98 9.83 -9.19
C LEU A 13 -12.53 8.65 -8.37
N ILE A 14 -12.94 8.90 -7.13
CA ILE A 14 -13.54 7.89 -6.24
C ILE A 14 -14.83 7.33 -6.86
N ALA A 15 -15.71 8.21 -7.38
CA ALA A 15 -16.92 7.79 -8.09
C ALA A 15 -16.61 6.96 -9.35
N ALA A 16 -15.59 7.35 -10.12
CA ALA A 16 -15.18 6.59 -11.31
C ALA A 16 -14.61 5.20 -10.97
N MET A 17 -13.81 5.10 -9.90
CA MET A 17 -13.32 3.80 -9.40
C MET A 17 -14.46 2.92 -8.88
N ARG A 18 -15.40 3.50 -8.12
CA ARG A 18 -16.58 2.79 -7.63
C ARG A 18 -17.45 2.27 -8.78
N ASN A 19 -17.69 3.08 -9.81
CA ASN A 19 -18.41 2.63 -11.00
C ASN A 19 -17.69 1.50 -11.74
N ALA A 20 -16.35 1.54 -11.81
CA ALA A 20 -15.58 0.45 -12.39
C ALA A 20 -15.75 -0.87 -11.60
N MET A 21 -15.81 -0.80 -10.26
CA MET A 21 -16.08 -1.95 -9.40
C MET A 21 -17.52 -2.48 -9.54
N GLU A 22 -18.52 -1.59 -9.54
CA GLU A 22 -19.93 -1.94 -9.75
C GLU A 22 -20.16 -2.65 -11.09
N ARG A 23 -19.44 -2.22 -12.13
CA ARG A 23 -19.44 -2.85 -13.45
C ARG A 23 -18.54 -4.08 -13.55
N GLN A 24 -17.91 -4.48 -12.44
CA GLN A 24 -17.00 -5.62 -12.36
C GLN A 24 -15.88 -5.58 -13.41
N LEU A 25 -15.37 -4.38 -13.71
CA LEU A 25 -14.28 -4.23 -14.66
C LEU A 25 -13.01 -4.90 -14.13
N SER A 26 -12.26 -5.56 -15.02
CA SER A 26 -11.00 -6.19 -14.64
C SER A 26 -9.99 -5.14 -14.15
N PRO A 27 -9.27 -5.37 -13.03
CA PRO A 27 -8.16 -4.51 -12.60
C PRO A 27 -7.06 -4.35 -13.66
N ARG A 28 -6.94 -5.32 -14.57
CA ARG A 28 -6.00 -5.31 -15.70
C ARG A 28 -6.49 -4.50 -16.91
N GLY A 29 -7.78 -4.18 -16.95
CA GLY A 29 -8.40 -3.48 -18.07
C GLY A 29 -7.87 -2.05 -18.21
N GLN A 30 -7.76 -1.58 -19.46
CA GLN A 30 -7.20 -0.25 -19.77
C GLN A 30 -7.88 0.88 -19.00
N ALA A 31 -9.22 0.83 -18.86
CA ALA A 31 -9.99 1.82 -18.11
C ALA A 31 -9.55 1.92 -16.64
N VAL A 32 -9.43 0.77 -15.94
CA VAL A 32 -9.01 0.73 -14.54
C VAL A 32 -7.53 1.13 -14.40
N GLN A 33 -6.69 0.73 -15.35
CA GLN A 33 -5.29 1.13 -15.39
C GLN A 33 -5.10 2.65 -15.52
N VAL A 34 -5.99 3.33 -16.26
CA VAL A 34 -6.01 4.81 -16.34
C VAL A 34 -6.40 5.41 -14.99
N LEU A 35 -7.43 4.87 -14.33
CA LEU A 35 -7.88 5.34 -13.02
C LEU A 35 -6.79 5.15 -11.95
N ALA A 36 -6.12 4.00 -11.90
CA ALA A 36 -5.03 3.74 -10.95
C ALA A 36 -3.85 4.70 -11.14
N ARG A 37 -3.50 5.03 -12.39
CA ARG A 37 -2.47 6.05 -12.67
C ARG A 37 -2.91 7.44 -12.24
N HIS A 38 -4.17 7.79 -12.50
CA HIS A 38 -4.73 9.07 -12.08
C HIS A 38 -4.75 9.20 -10.56
N TRP A 39 -5.06 8.11 -9.85
CA TRP A 39 -4.97 8.05 -8.38
C TRP A 39 -3.57 8.37 -7.89
N MET A 40 -2.55 7.72 -8.44
CA MET A 40 -1.16 7.99 -8.03
C MET A 40 -0.70 9.40 -8.36
N ASP A 41 -1.17 9.97 -9.47
CA ASP A 41 -0.87 11.35 -9.83
C ASP A 41 -1.53 12.37 -8.90
N LEU A 42 -2.82 12.16 -8.62
CA LEU A 42 -3.58 13.00 -7.71
C LEU A 42 -3.05 12.90 -6.28
N LEU A 43 -2.58 11.73 -5.85
CA LEU A 43 -1.90 11.55 -4.57
C LEU A 43 -0.61 12.37 -4.49
N ARG A 44 0.22 12.34 -5.54
CA ARG A 44 1.46 13.14 -5.62
C ARG A 44 1.16 14.64 -5.58
N ARG A 45 0.16 15.10 -6.31
CA ARG A 45 -0.30 16.50 -6.29
C ARG A 45 -0.84 16.91 -4.93
N THR A 46 -1.67 16.07 -4.31
CA THR A 46 -2.22 16.31 -2.97
C THR A 46 -1.11 16.46 -1.93
N ALA A 47 -0.02 15.69 -2.03
CA ALA A 47 1.13 15.84 -1.12
C ALA A 47 1.81 17.22 -1.19
N VAL A 48 1.65 17.94 -2.31
CA VAL A 48 2.22 19.29 -2.52
C VAL A 48 1.18 20.38 -2.24
N GLU A 49 -0.03 20.22 -2.76
CA GLU A 49 -1.07 21.26 -2.78
C GLU A 49 -1.95 21.26 -1.51
N ALA A 50 -2.16 20.09 -0.89
CA ALA A 50 -3.02 19.91 0.28
C ALA A 50 -2.52 18.73 1.16
N PRO A 51 -1.31 18.83 1.75
CA PRO A 51 -0.68 17.73 2.47
C PRO A 51 -1.52 17.21 3.65
N GLU A 52 -2.38 18.04 4.23
CA GLU A 52 -3.33 17.68 5.27
C GLU A 52 -4.37 16.63 4.84
N LEU A 53 -4.62 16.51 3.52
CA LEU A 53 -5.55 15.53 2.96
C LEU A 53 -4.90 14.21 2.54
N LEU A 54 -3.57 14.14 2.54
CA LEU A 54 -2.85 12.98 2.03
C LEU A 54 -3.25 11.67 2.72
N HIS A 55 -3.41 11.72 4.04
CA HIS A 55 -3.78 10.58 4.91
C HIS A 55 -5.17 10.00 4.61
N GLU A 56 -6.05 10.79 3.97
CA GLU A 56 -7.38 10.33 3.57
C GLU A 56 -7.33 9.42 2.33
N TYR A 57 -6.33 9.61 1.46
CA TYR A 57 -6.28 9.00 0.13
C TYR A 57 -5.13 8.01 -0.08
N ASP A 58 -4.11 8.04 0.78
CA ASP A 58 -2.94 7.16 0.70
C ASP A 58 -3.13 5.77 1.31
N GLY A 59 -4.34 5.49 1.82
CA GLY A 59 -4.70 4.22 2.44
C GLY A 59 -4.21 4.06 3.88
N THR A 60 -3.48 5.03 4.45
CA THR A 60 -2.95 4.95 5.82
C THR A 60 -4.07 4.78 6.85
N ARG A 61 -5.22 5.43 6.64
CA ARG A 61 -6.40 5.32 7.50
C ARG A 61 -6.89 3.87 7.68
N ARG A 62 -6.64 2.97 6.71
CA ARG A 62 -6.94 1.52 6.82
C ARG A 62 -6.27 0.87 8.03
N LEU A 63 -5.16 1.43 8.50
CA LEU A 63 -4.37 0.90 9.60
C LEU A 63 -4.90 1.34 10.98
N GLU A 64 -5.77 2.35 11.04
CA GLU A 64 -6.31 2.89 12.28
C GLU A 64 -7.43 1.98 12.82
N PRO A 65 -7.32 1.46 14.06
CA PRO A 65 -8.32 0.58 14.63
C PRO A 65 -9.64 1.33 14.86
N GLY A 66 -10.73 0.81 14.27
CA GLY A 66 -12.08 1.35 14.45
C GLY A 66 -12.42 2.58 13.59
N CYS A 67 -11.58 2.93 12.61
CA CYS A 67 -11.84 4.06 11.73
C CYS A 67 -12.98 3.73 10.73
N PRO A 68 -14.09 4.49 10.71
CA PRO A 68 -15.15 4.28 9.72
C PRO A 68 -14.65 4.64 8.32
N SER A 69 -15.18 3.96 7.29
CA SER A 69 -14.99 4.36 5.90
C SER A 69 -15.43 5.82 5.74
N THR A 70 -14.47 6.69 5.47
CA THR A 70 -14.71 8.14 5.33
C THR A 70 -14.31 8.53 3.92
N GLY A 71 -15.11 9.39 3.28
CA GLY A 71 -14.83 9.88 1.93
C GLY A 71 -15.17 8.90 0.79
N GLY A 72 -15.84 7.78 1.08
CA GLY A 72 -16.24 6.81 0.05
C GLY A 72 -15.09 5.90 -0.43
N ILE A 73 -13.98 5.86 0.29
CA ILE A 73 -12.88 4.91 0.09
C ILE A 73 -12.99 3.83 1.17
N ASP A 74 -13.31 2.62 0.74
CA ASP A 74 -13.41 1.44 1.59
C ASP A 74 -12.27 0.45 1.32
N ILE A 75 -12.19 -0.59 2.15
CA ILE A 75 -11.15 -1.62 2.03
C ILE A 75 -11.22 -2.31 0.66
N GLU A 76 -12.42 -2.55 0.14
CA GLU A 76 -12.61 -3.19 -1.16
C GLU A 76 -12.05 -2.34 -2.31
N MET A 77 -12.27 -1.01 -2.27
CA MET A 77 -11.71 -0.09 -3.26
C MET A 77 -10.18 -0.04 -3.19
N LEU A 78 -9.59 -0.06 -1.99
CA LEU A 78 -8.13 -0.10 -1.83
C LEU A 78 -7.54 -1.44 -2.30
N ASP A 79 -8.22 -2.55 -2.04
CA ASP A 79 -7.79 -3.86 -2.55
C ASP A 79 -7.92 -3.94 -4.08
N PHE A 80 -8.97 -3.33 -4.66
CA PHE A 80 -9.13 -3.19 -6.11
C PHE A 80 -8.03 -2.29 -6.74
N LEU A 81 -7.72 -1.16 -6.10
CA LEU A 81 -6.59 -0.30 -6.48
C LEU A 81 -5.27 -1.07 -6.44
N SER A 82 -5.03 -1.81 -5.35
CA SER A 82 -3.85 -2.66 -5.19
C SER A 82 -3.75 -3.67 -6.35
N ALA A 83 -4.82 -4.41 -6.64
CA ALA A 83 -4.84 -5.34 -7.76
C ALA A 83 -4.54 -4.67 -9.11
N ALA A 84 -5.03 -3.45 -9.32
CA ALA A 84 -4.76 -2.68 -10.53
C ALA A 84 -3.30 -2.20 -10.62
N LEU A 85 -2.71 -1.74 -9.52
CA LEU A 85 -1.30 -1.35 -9.46
C LEU A 85 -0.37 -2.55 -9.73
N TRP A 86 -0.68 -3.69 -9.11
CA TRP A 86 0.09 -4.92 -9.24
C TRP A 86 -0.09 -5.64 -10.58
N ALA A 87 -1.12 -5.30 -11.36
CA ALA A 87 -1.42 -5.93 -12.64
C ALA A 87 -0.28 -5.90 -13.67
N LYS A 88 0.59 -4.89 -13.61
CA LYS A 88 1.75 -4.76 -14.50
C LYS A 88 2.96 -5.56 -14.03
N HIS A 89 3.01 -5.89 -12.75
CA HIS A 89 4.13 -6.58 -12.14
C HIS A 89 3.85 -8.08 -11.97
N LEU A 90 2.58 -8.47 -11.90
CA LEU A 90 2.17 -9.86 -11.69
C LEU A 90 1.25 -10.36 -12.80
N THR A 91 1.56 -11.55 -13.31
CA THR A 91 0.69 -12.29 -14.22
C THR A 91 -0.60 -12.73 -13.49
N PRO A 92 -1.67 -13.06 -14.22
CA PRO A 92 -2.89 -13.59 -13.60
C PRO A 92 -2.65 -14.81 -12.72
N ASP A 93 -1.79 -15.73 -13.16
CA ASP A 93 -1.39 -16.91 -12.38
C ASP A 93 -0.69 -16.52 -11.08
N GLU A 94 0.32 -15.65 -11.16
CA GLU A 94 1.06 -15.18 -9.99
C GLU A 94 0.15 -14.45 -8.99
N SER A 95 -0.78 -13.62 -9.47
CA SER A 95 -1.77 -12.95 -8.60
C SER A 95 -2.67 -13.96 -7.88
N ASN A 96 -3.11 -15.02 -8.57
CA ASN A 96 -3.95 -16.05 -7.97
C ASN A 96 -3.22 -16.91 -6.95
N ARG A 97 -1.89 -17.00 -7.06
CA ARG A 97 -1.02 -17.71 -6.12
C ARG A 97 -0.74 -16.91 -4.85
N LEU A 98 -1.02 -15.60 -4.84
CA LEU A 98 -0.88 -14.78 -3.64
C LEU A 98 -1.90 -15.20 -2.57
N ARG A 99 -1.43 -15.48 -1.36
CA ARG A 99 -2.30 -15.75 -0.21
C ARG A 99 -2.66 -14.44 0.49
N THR A 100 -3.65 -13.73 -0.04
CA THR A 100 -4.12 -12.44 0.50
C THR A 100 -5.01 -12.57 1.75
N ASN A 101 -5.52 -13.78 2.03
CA ASN A 101 -6.45 -14.04 3.16
C ASN A 101 -5.85 -14.93 4.26
N GLY A 102 -4.53 -15.06 4.31
CA GLY A 102 -3.82 -15.83 5.34
C GLY A 102 -3.91 -15.22 6.75
N PRO A 103 -3.61 -15.97 7.82
CA PRO A 103 -3.58 -15.45 9.19
C PRO A 103 -2.63 -14.25 9.35
N ARG A 104 -1.45 -14.25 8.72
CA ARG A 104 -0.53 -13.10 8.79
C ARG A 104 -1.01 -11.93 7.96
N GLN A 105 -1.78 -12.17 6.89
CA GLN A 105 -2.44 -11.09 6.15
C GLN A 105 -3.54 -10.42 6.98
N ARG A 106 -4.26 -11.18 7.82
CA ARG A 106 -5.23 -10.60 8.77
C ARG A 106 -4.56 -9.78 9.86
N GLU A 107 -3.37 -10.18 10.29
CA GLU A 107 -2.56 -9.42 11.25
C GLU A 107 -1.81 -8.24 10.62
N TRP A 108 -1.75 -8.19 9.28
CA TRP A 108 -0.97 -7.20 8.54
C TRP A 108 -1.28 -5.74 8.91
N PRO A 109 -2.56 -5.31 8.99
CA PRO A 109 -2.86 -3.93 9.37
C PRO A 109 -2.33 -3.58 10.76
N ARG A 110 -2.37 -4.54 11.71
CA ARG A 110 -1.86 -4.36 13.08
C ARG A 110 -0.33 -4.19 13.09
N VAL A 111 0.39 -4.97 12.29
CA VAL A 111 1.86 -4.87 12.16
C VAL A 111 2.24 -3.51 11.58
N LEU A 112 1.58 -3.09 10.51
CA LEU A 112 1.83 -1.80 9.88
C LEU A 112 1.51 -0.62 10.81
N TYR A 113 0.41 -0.70 11.55
CA TYR A 113 0.06 0.29 12.58
C TYR A 113 1.15 0.38 13.66
N ALA A 114 1.58 -0.75 14.21
CA ALA A 114 2.62 -0.77 15.24
C ALA A 114 3.97 -0.20 14.72
N LEU A 115 4.35 -0.51 13.48
CA LEU A 115 5.53 0.09 12.85
C LEU A 115 5.42 1.60 12.71
N ARG A 116 4.23 2.10 12.34
CA ARG A 116 3.97 3.53 12.21
C ARG A 116 4.01 4.21 13.58
N GLU A 117 3.48 3.60 14.62
CA GLU A 117 3.59 4.10 16.00
C GLU A 117 5.04 4.23 16.46
N GLU A 118 5.86 3.21 16.25
CA GLU A 118 7.29 3.27 16.58
C GLU A 118 8.02 4.34 15.76
N MET A 119 7.68 4.50 14.48
CA MET A 119 8.20 5.59 13.64
C MET A 119 7.79 6.96 14.17
N ASN A 120 6.53 7.15 14.55
CA ASN A 120 6.00 8.41 15.07
C ASN A 120 6.61 8.79 16.43
N ARG A 121 6.95 7.80 17.26
CA ARG A 121 7.70 7.99 18.52
C ARG A 121 9.17 8.33 18.29
N GLY A 122 9.66 8.28 17.06
CA GLY A 122 11.08 8.48 16.74
C GLY A 122 11.96 7.31 17.18
N ALA A 123 11.41 6.11 17.35
CA ALA A 123 12.19 4.93 17.73
C ALA A 123 13.24 4.60 16.67
N SER A 124 14.44 4.22 17.12
CA SER A 124 15.50 3.79 16.22
C SER A 124 15.06 2.57 15.40
N ALA A 125 15.35 2.59 14.10
CA ALA A 125 15.08 1.46 13.21
C ALA A 125 15.88 0.19 13.58
N ALA A 126 16.93 0.34 14.38
CA ALA A 126 17.72 -0.77 14.95
C ALA A 126 17.16 -1.28 16.29
N SER A 127 16.12 -0.66 16.85
CA SER A 127 15.60 -1.04 18.15
C SER A 127 15.03 -2.48 18.14
N PRO A 128 15.09 -3.21 19.26
CA PRO A 128 14.56 -4.57 19.34
C PRO A 128 13.08 -4.67 18.96
N ALA A 129 12.29 -3.65 19.32
CA ALA A 129 10.86 -3.57 18.99
C ALA A 129 10.63 -3.48 17.47
N VAL A 130 11.34 -2.57 16.79
CA VAL A 130 11.23 -2.39 15.34
C VAL A 130 11.76 -3.61 14.58
N GLN A 131 12.83 -4.23 15.07
CA GLN A 131 13.36 -5.47 14.49
C GLN A 131 12.39 -6.66 14.66
N ALA A 132 11.64 -6.72 15.76
CA ALA A 132 10.58 -7.72 15.94
C ALA A 132 9.42 -7.50 14.95
N LEU A 133 8.99 -6.26 14.78
CA LEU A 133 7.96 -5.90 13.81
C LEU A 133 8.43 -6.14 12.36
N LEU A 134 9.69 -5.86 12.04
CA LEU A 134 10.27 -6.18 10.74
C LEU A 134 10.24 -7.69 10.45
N ARG A 135 10.52 -8.55 11.44
CA ARG A 135 10.40 -10.01 11.27
C ARG A 135 8.95 -10.44 11.00
N GLN A 136 7.98 -9.82 11.68
CA GLN A 136 6.56 -10.07 11.40
C GLN A 136 6.18 -9.62 9.99
N TRP A 137 6.69 -8.46 9.55
CA TRP A 137 6.53 -7.97 8.18
C TRP A 137 7.10 -8.97 7.15
N GLU A 138 8.33 -9.46 7.37
CA GLU A 138 8.99 -10.42 6.47
C GLU A 138 8.24 -11.75 6.39
N SER A 139 7.70 -12.21 7.52
CA SER A 139 6.92 -13.44 7.60
C SER A 139 5.53 -13.29 6.96
N GLY A 140 4.92 -12.10 7.04
CA GLY A 140 3.71 -11.78 6.28
C GLY A 140 3.95 -11.84 4.78
N LEU A 141 5.10 -11.32 4.31
CA LEU A 141 5.49 -11.44 2.90
C LEU A 141 5.73 -12.91 2.49
N ASP A 142 6.38 -13.73 3.34
CA ASP A 142 6.57 -15.16 3.07
C ASP A 142 5.23 -15.91 2.95
N GLU A 143 4.26 -15.58 3.81
CA GLU A 143 2.94 -16.18 3.71
C GLU A 143 2.24 -15.74 2.42
N LEU A 144 2.29 -14.44 2.11
CA LEU A 144 1.68 -13.84 0.92
C LEU A 144 2.17 -14.52 -0.36
N THR A 145 3.48 -14.79 -0.47
CA THR A 145 4.04 -15.47 -1.65
C THR A 145 3.99 -16.98 -1.56
N ALA A 146 3.27 -17.55 -0.58
CA ALA A 146 3.21 -18.98 -0.34
C ALA A 146 4.57 -19.68 -0.15
N GLY A 147 5.58 -18.95 0.30
CA GLY A 147 6.96 -19.43 0.41
C GLY A 147 7.72 -19.52 -0.92
N ASP A 148 7.12 -19.03 -2.02
CA ASP A 148 7.77 -18.96 -3.32
C ASP A 148 8.83 -17.85 -3.33
N LEU A 149 10.09 -18.27 -3.52
CA LEU A 149 11.25 -17.39 -3.55
C LEU A 149 11.29 -16.50 -4.79
N GLU A 150 10.84 -17.00 -5.95
CA GLU A 150 10.81 -16.24 -7.20
C GLU A 150 9.76 -15.14 -7.10
N LEU A 151 8.55 -15.49 -6.64
CA LEU A 151 7.47 -14.52 -6.46
C LEU A 151 7.83 -13.49 -5.39
N ARG A 152 8.50 -13.91 -4.30
CA ARG A 152 9.05 -13.00 -3.28
C ARG A 152 10.08 -12.05 -3.86
N HIS A 153 11.03 -12.54 -4.65
CA HIS A 153 12.04 -11.70 -5.28
C HIS A 153 11.37 -10.69 -6.22
N LYS A 154 10.44 -11.14 -7.05
CA LYS A 154 9.69 -10.28 -7.99
C LYS A 154 8.93 -9.18 -7.26
N TRP A 155 8.23 -9.54 -6.17
CA TRP A 155 7.53 -8.58 -5.32
C TRP A 155 8.47 -7.53 -4.74
N MET A 156 9.58 -7.96 -4.13
CA MET A 156 10.58 -7.05 -3.57
C MET A 156 11.21 -6.14 -4.63
N THR A 157 11.50 -6.67 -5.82
CA THR A 157 12.04 -5.88 -6.94
C THR A 157 11.04 -4.86 -7.45
N ALA A 158 9.77 -5.24 -7.60
CA ALA A 158 8.69 -4.34 -8.02
C ALA A 158 8.52 -3.18 -7.02
N VAL A 159 8.41 -3.49 -5.73
CA VAL A 159 8.31 -2.48 -4.66
C VAL A 159 9.51 -1.55 -4.61
N ARG A 160 10.71 -2.07 -4.87
CA ARG A 160 11.93 -1.26 -4.90
C ARG A 160 11.94 -0.28 -6.08
N SER A 161 11.45 -0.70 -7.25
CA SER A 161 11.34 0.18 -8.42
C SER A 161 10.17 1.15 -8.33
N ASP A 162 9.06 0.71 -7.73
CA ASP A 162 7.82 1.46 -7.64
C ASP A 162 7.21 1.32 -6.23
N PRO A 163 7.60 2.18 -5.26
CA PRO A 163 7.08 2.14 -3.90
C PRO A 163 5.57 2.42 -3.83
N ALA A 164 5.00 3.07 -4.84
CA ALA A 164 3.57 3.38 -4.90
C ALA A 164 2.69 2.12 -5.00
N LEU A 165 3.26 0.98 -5.38
CA LEU A 165 2.57 -0.32 -5.32
C LEU A 165 2.07 -0.68 -3.92
N LEU A 166 2.67 -0.11 -2.87
CA LEU A 166 2.24 -0.36 -1.50
C LEU A 166 1.18 0.62 -0.99
N THR A 167 0.81 1.65 -1.74
CA THR A 167 -0.23 2.62 -1.35
C THR A 167 -1.56 1.93 -1.05
N GLY A 168 -1.99 0.97 -1.89
CA GLY A 168 -3.21 0.18 -1.63
C GLY A 168 -3.16 -0.65 -0.33
N SER A 169 -1.96 -0.90 0.20
CA SER A 169 -1.75 -1.61 1.47
C SER A 169 -1.61 -0.69 2.70
N GLY A 170 -1.68 0.64 2.50
CA GLY A 170 -1.53 1.65 3.56
C GLY A 170 -0.09 1.94 3.96
N VAL A 171 0.89 1.52 3.14
CA VAL A 171 2.30 1.86 3.35
C VAL A 171 2.64 3.07 2.50
N ASP A 172 2.80 4.22 3.18
CA ASP A 172 3.30 5.43 2.54
C ASP A 172 4.83 5.41 2.34
N THR A 173 5.34 6.44 1.68
CA THR A 173 6.78 6.60 1.44
C THR A 173 7.60 6.71 2.74
N ARG A 174 7.06 7.29 3.82
CA ARG A 174 7.77 7.45 5.10
C ARG A 174 7.98 6.10 5.78
N LEU A 175 6.91 5.31 5.86
CA LEU A 175 6.93 3.97 6.43
C LEU A 175 7.78 3.02 5.57
N HIS A 176 7.70 3.12 4.24
CA HIS A 176 8.58 2.37 3.34
C HIS A 176 10.06 2.66 3.61
N ASN A 177 10.44 3.95 3.72
CA ASN A 177 11.80 4.35 4.04
C ASN A 177 12.24 3.88 5.43
N TYR A 178 11.34 3.88 6.41
CA TYR A 178 11.61 3.36 7.75
C TYR A 178 11.91 1.86 7.74
N LEU A 179 11.10 1.07 7.02
CA LEU A 179 11.34 -0.35 6.80
C LEU A 179 12.68 -0.63 6.10
N ARG A 180 13.03 0.18 5.10
CA ARG A 180 14.33 0.09 4.42
C ARG A 180 15.49 0.32 5.40
N ARG A 181 15.40 1.34 6.26
CA ARG A 181 16.42 1.57 7.32
C ARG A 181 16.49 0.43 8.33
N ALA A 182 15.36 -0.13 8.72
CA ALA A 182 15.32 -1.27 9.64
C ALA A 182 16.00 -2.52 9.06
N ARG A 183 15.79 -2.78 7.76
CA ARG A 183 16.48 -3.88 7.05
C ARG A 183 17.99 -3.66 6.97
N LEU A 184 18.43 -2.45 6.62
CA LEU A 184 19.87 -2.12 6.59
C LEU A 184 20.52 -2.25 7.97
N ALA A 185 19.82 -1.85 9.04
CA ALA A 185 20.32 -2.01 10.40
C ALA A 185 20.47 -3.49 10.82
N LYS A 186 19.55 -4.36 10.37
CA LYS A 186 19.62 -5.81 10.57
C LYS A 186 20.83 -6.41 9.85
N GLU A 187 21.09 -6.00 8.62
CA GLU A 187 22.21 -6.47 7.79
C GLU A 187 23.56 -5.96 8.31
N GLY A 188 23.62 -4.70 8.76
CA GLY A 188 24.84 -4.12 9.36
C GLY A 188 25.20 -4.68 10.74
N TRP A 189 24.29 -5.41 11.40
CA TRP A 189 24.57 -6.21 12.60
C TRP A 189 24.97 -7.66 12.29
N ALA A 190 24.79 -8.10 11.05
CA ALA A 190 25.09 -9.45 10.59
C ALA A 190 26.46 -9.56 9.87
N ALA A 191 27.19 -8.45 9.75
CA ALA A 191 28.56 -8.35 9.26
C ALA A 191 29.52 -8.07 10.43
#